data_AF-A0A8X6SDS4-F1
#
_entry.id   AF-A0A8X6SDS4-F1
#
_cell.length_a   1.000
_cell.length_b   1.000
_cell.length_c   1.000
_cell.angle_alpha   90.00
_cell.angle_beta   90.00
_cell.angle_gamma   90.00
#
_symmetry.space_group_name_H-M   'P 1'
#
loop_
_entity.id
_entity.type
_entity.pdbx_description
1 polymer ?
#
loop_
_entity_poly.entity_id
_entity_poly.type
_entity_poly.pdbx_seq_one_letter_code
_entity_poly.pdbx_strand_id
1 'polypeptide(L)'
;MNSDFSNFVELADSKFNVPGKIDLLLGANIFYELLKPERIKIKDSQLLLVNSVFGYIVTGNLDSIKETKVHCGLIRDEDLNKNLEKFWKVEEVAEPIVKNKERLICEEHYANTHFRTKEGKYIVSMPLKKEPSCLGNSKNIALKRLGSLWNRLARDENYLNLYREFLRDYERLGHMKEVTNETEPEITYYATHYGIYRPEKSTTKLKVVFNCSSLTDNGISLNDIQYNGGVIQEDLYAQMIRFRTYTYAFTADIKMMYRTILINPKQRNLQRIVWCESERESPKIYELSTVTYGTVSAPYLAQKTLTQLSMCG
;
A
#
# COMPACT_ATOMS: atom_id res chain seq x y z
N MET A 1 -39.17 -39.65 40.67
CA MET A 1 -40.60 -40.00 40.51
C MET A 1 -40.83 -40.32 39.04
N ASN A 2 -41.30 -41.53 38.73
CA ASN A 2 -41.80 -41.87 37.39
C ASN A 2 -43.24 -41.36 37.30
N SER A 3 -43.40 -40.10 36.91
CA SER A 3 -44.70 -39.54 36.55
C SER A 3 -44.78 -39.56 35.03
N ASP A 4 -45.27 -40.67 34.48
CA ASP A 4 -45.46 -40.84 33.05
C ASP A 4 -46.65 -39.98 32.58
N PHE A 5 -46.36 -38.79 32.08
CA PHE A 5 -47.35 -37.82 31.59
C PHE A 5 -47.86 -38.13 30.19
N SER A 6 -47.22 -39.09 29.51
CA SER A 6 -47.46 -39.47 28.11
C SER A 6 -48.88 -39.99 27.86
N ASN A 7 -49.58 -40.42 28.92
CA ASN A 7 -50.94 -40.94 28.82
C ASN A 7 -52.02 -39.84 28.77
N PHE A 8 -51.67 -38.56 29.01
CA PHE A 8 -52.63 -37.46 29.11
C PHE A 8 -52.37 -36.31 28.14
N VAL A 9 -51.13 -36.12 27.69
CA VAL A 9 -50.74 -35.08 26.74
C VAL A 9 -49.54 -35.53 25.89
N GLU A 10 -49.43 -35.01 24.68
CA GLU A 10 -48.24 -35.17 23.85
C GLU A 10 -47.16 -34.15 24.28
N LEU A 11 -46.06 -34.65 24.83
CA LEU A 11 -44.94 -33.82 25.28
C LEU A 11 -44.06 -33.40 24.11
N ALA A 12 -43.53 -32.17 24.17
CA ALA A 12 -42.53 -31.69 23.21
C ALA A 12 -41.22 -32.48 23.29
N ASP A 13 -40.91 -33.04 24.46
CA ASP A 13 -39.82 -33.97 24.68
C ASP A 13 -40.33 -35.16 25.51
N SER A 14 -40.47 -36.32 24.85
CA SER A 14 -40.87 -37.58 25.49
C SER A 14 -39.85 -38.08 26.54
N LYS A 15 -38.62 -37.57 26.52
CA LYS A 15 -37.53 -37.91 27.44
C LYS A 15 -37.03 -36.68 28.20
N PHE A 16 -37.90 -35.70 28.48
CA PHE A 16 -37.54 -34.43 29.14
C PHE A 16 -36.74 -34.56 30.44
N ASN A 17 -36.83 -35.70 31.13
CA ASN A 17 -36.13 -36.01 32.38
C ASN A 17 -34.79 -36.75 32.18
N VAL A 18 -34.38 -37.02 30.94
CA VAL A 18 -33.14 -37.71 30.59
C VAL A 18 -32.28 -36.75 29.76
N PRO A 19 -31.05 -36.40 30.19
CA PRO A 19 -30.16 -35.55 29.40
C PRO A 19 -29.89 -36.13 28.01
N GLY A 20 -30.07 -35.31 26.97
CA GLY A 20 -29.87 -35.68 25.56
C GLY A 20 -28.98 -34.69 24.81
N LYS A 21 -28.63 -35.03 23.56
CA LYS A 21 -27.95 -34.11 22.66
C LYS A 21 -28.93 -33.01 22.22
N ILE A 22 -28.47 -31.76 22.18
CA ILE A 22 -29.27 -30.65 21.66
C ILE A 22 -29.27 -30.72 20.13
N ASP A 23 -30.45 -30.82 19.52
CA ASP A 23 -30.61 -30.89 18.06
C ASP A 23 -30.74 -29.50 17.41
N LEU A 24 -31.35 -28.53 18.09
CA LEU A 24 -31.63 -27.19 17.56
C LEU A 24 -31.66 -26.13 18.66
N LEU A 25 -31.06 -24.96 18.41
CA LEU A 25 -31.16 -23.77 19.26
C LEU A 25 -32.09 -22.75 18.59
N LEU A 26 -33.12 -22.31 19.32
CA LEU A 26 -34.10 -21.35 18.85
C LEU A 26 -33.84 -19.98 19.49
N GLY A 27 -33.90 -18.91 18.68
CA GLY A 27 -33.67 -17.55 19.15
C GLY A 27 -34.78 -17.06 20.10
N ALA A 28 -34.42 -16.20 21.05
CA ALA A 28 -35.39 -15.64 22.01
C ALA A 28 -36.49 -14.80 21.34
N ASN A 29 -36.25 -14.29 20.12
CA ASN A 29 -37.22 -13.53 19.34
C ASN A 29 -38.46 -14.34 18.95
N ILE A 30 -38.35 -15.66 18.77
CA ILE A 30 -39.49 -16.53 18.43
C ILE A 30 -40.07 -17.27 19.64
N PHE A 31 -39.47 -17.12 20.83
CA PHE A 31 -39.86 -17.87 22.03
C PHE A 31 -41.36 -17.72 22.36
N TYR A 32 -41.86 -16.49 22.34
CA TYR A 32 -43.27 -16.21 22.64
C TYR A 32 -44.23 -16.61 21.52
N GLU A 33 -43.73 -16.74 20.28
CA GLU A 33 -44.54 -17.20 19.13
C GLU A 33 -44.77 -18.72 19.18
N LEU A 34 -43.86 -19.46 19.82
CA LEU A 34 -43.92 -20.92 19.93
C LEU A 34 -44.85 -21.40 21.05
N LEU A 35 -45.14 -20.54 22.04
CA LEU A 35 -45.99 -20.90 23.18
C LEU A 35 -47.47 -20.72 22.82
N LYS A 36 -48.28 -21.72 23.17
CA LYS A 36 -49.73 -21.67 23.06
C LYS A 36 -50.35 -21.25 24.41
N PRO A 37 -51.61 -20.74 24.41
CA PRO A 37 -52.22 -20.22 25.63
C PRO A 37 -52.49 -21.27 26.72
N GLU A 38 -52.67 -22.54 26.33
CA GLU A 38 -53.07 -23.61 27.23
C GLU A 38 -51.97 -23.99 28.23
N ARG A 39 -52.39 -24.11 29.49
CA ARG A 39 -51.52 -24.50 30.60
C ARG A 39 -52.24 -25.46 31.52
N ILE A 40 -51.59 -26.55 31.89
CA ILE A 40 -52.15 -27.57 32.79
C ILE A 40 -51.28 -27.60 34.05
N LYS A 41 -51.87 -27.24 35.18
CA LYS A 41 -51.20 -27.37 36.48
C LYS A 41 -51.39 -28.79 37.00
N ILE A 42 -50.29 -29.46 37.33
CA ILE A 42 -50.35 -30.82 37.84
C ILE A 42 -50.73 -30.78 39.32
N LYS A 43 -51.75 -31.56 39.71
CA LYS A 43 -52.19 -31.67 41.11
C LYS A 43 -51.04 -32.16 41.99
N ASP A 44 -50.93 -31.59 43.18
CA ASP A 44 -49.94 -31.96 44.20
C ASP A 44 -48.47 -31.83 43.74
N SER A 45 -48.20 -30.92 42.79
CA SER A 45 -46.83 -30.55 42.40
C SER A 45 -46.73 -29.06 42.03
N GLN A 46 -45.51 -28.53 42.00
CA GLN A 46 -45.24 -27.20 41.43
C GLN A 46 -44.95 -27.26 39.92
N LEU A 47 -45.24 -28.38 39.27
CA LEU A 47 -45.06 -28.56 37.84
C LEU A 47 -46.26 -28.02 37.05
N LEU A 48 -45.95 -27.44 35.91
CA LEU A 48 -46.86 -26.84 34.94
C LEU A 48 -46.50 -27.37 33.56
N LEU A 49 -47.51 -27.83 32.82
CA LEU A 49 -47.39 -28.17 31.42
C LEU A 49 -47.82 -26.96 30.61
N VAL A 50 -46.94 -26.43 29.77
CA VAL A 50 -47.22 -25.29 28.89
C VAL A 50 -47.29 -25.79 27.46
N ASN A 51 -48.42 -25.58 26.79
CA ASN A 51 -48.58 -26.02 25.41
C ASN A 51 -47.69 -25.19 24.47
N SER A 52 -47.12 -25.82 23.46
CA SER A 52 -46.32 -25.16 22.43
C SER A 52 -46.66 -25.70 21.04
N VAL A 53 -46.04 -25.14 19.99
CA VAL A 53 -46.14 -25.68 18.63
C VAL A 53 -45.61 -27.12 18.54
N PHE A 54 -44.68 -27.51 19.42
CA PHE A 54 -44.02 -28.82 19.40
C PHE A 54 -44.64 -29.86 20.37
N GLY A 55 -45.67 -29.49 21.14
CA GLY A 55 -46.22 -30.29 22.23
C GLY A 55 -46.07 -29.61 23.59
N TYR A 56 -46.48 -30.27 24.66
CA TYR A 56 -46.41 -29.70 26.00
C TYR A 56 -44.98 -29.69 26.57
N ILE A 57 -44.57 -28.54 27.07
CA ILE A 57 -43.29 -28.32 27.76
C ILE A 57 -43.52 -28.45 29.27
N VAL A 58 -42.70 -29.25 29.94
CA VAL A 58 -42.71 -29.38 31.40
C VAL A 58 -41.88 -28.27 32.02
N THR A 59 -42.47 -27.44 32.88
CA THR A 59 -41.78 -26.38 33.62
C THR A 59 -42.24 -26.36 35.07
N GLY A 60 -41.44 -25.82 35.97
CA GLY A 60 -41.81 -25.68 37.38
C GLY A 60 -40.67 -26.10 38.30
N ASN A 61 -40.95 -26.05 39.59
CA ASN A 61 -40.01 -26.48 40.60
C ASN A 61 -40.33 -27.90 41.04
N LEU A 62 -39.29 -28.67 41.37
CA LEU A 62 -39.46 -29.93 42.08
C LEU A 62 -39.18 -29.62 43.56
N ASP A 63 -40.01 -30.14 44.46
CA ASP A 63 -39.72 -30.03 45.90
C ASP A 63 -38.37 -30.68 46.15
N SER A 64 -37.38 -29.85 46.48
CA SER A 64 -35.98 -30.22 46.42
C SER A 64 -35.64 -31.22 47.53
N ILE A 65 -35.26 -32.44 47.13
CA ILE A 65 -34.26 -33.18 47.89
C ILE A 65 -33.03 -32.27 47.90
N LYS A 66 -32.44 -32.02 49.07
CA LYS A 66 -31.24 -31.18 49.24
C LYS A 66 -30.08 -31.73 48.40
N GLU A 67 -30.03 -31.39 47.12
CA GLU A 67 -28.87 -31.62 46.26
C GLU A 67 -27.93 -30.43 46.36
N THR A 68 -26.72 -30.68 46.85
CA THR A 68 -25.65 -29.71 47.07
C THR A 68 -24.86 -29.37 45.79
N LYS A 69 -25.38 -29.72 44.61
CA LYS A 69 -24.70 -29.50 43.33
C LYS A 69 -25.45 -28.54 42.44
N VAL A 70 -24.88 -27.35 42.26
CA VAL A 70 -25.26 -26.41 41.21
C VAL A 70 -24.68 -26.92 39.89
N HIS A 71 -25.53 -27.33 38.96
CA HIS A 71 -25.10 -27.65 37.60
C HIS A 71 -25.08 -26.37 36.75
N CYS A 72 -23.88 -25.94 36.37
CA CYS A 72 -23.67 -24.86 35.40
C CYS A 72 -23.42 -25.48 34.02
N GLY A 73 -24.26 -25.17 33.03
CA GLY A 73 -24.05 -25.54 31.64
C GLY A 73 -22.97 -24.67 30.99
N LEU A 74 -21.71 -25.05 31.16
CA LEU A 74 -20.62 -24.47 30.38
C LEU A 74 -20.70 -25.02 28.94
N ILE A 75 -20.96 -24.14 27.97
CA ILE A 75 -20.70 -24.44 26.56
C ILE A 75 -19.18 -24.53 26.42
N ARG A 76 -18.67 -25.76 26.38
CA ARG A 76 -17.25 -26.03 26.11
C ARG A 76 -17.08 -26.08 24.59
N ASP A 77 -16.97 -24.91 23.98
CA ASP A 77 -16.53 -24.81 22.59
C ASP A 77 -15.00 -24.96 22.60
N GLU A 78 -14.52 -26.16 22.30
CA GLU A 78 -13.08 -26.49 22.26
C GLU A 78 -12.31 -25.64 21.25
N ASP A 79 -13.01 -24.96 20.33
CA ASP A 79 -12.43 -24.07 19.35
C ASP A 79 -12.65 -22.58 19.68
N LEU A 80 -13.24 -22.18 20.81
CA LEU A 80 -13.44 -20.76 21.15
C LEU A 80 -12.12 -19.98 21.13
N ASN A 81 -11.07 -20.52 21.75
CA ASN A 81 -9.75 -19.89 21.74
C ASN A 81 -9.17 -19.80 20.33
N LYS A 82 -9.37 -20.82 19.47
CA LYS A 82 -8.95 -20.78 18.06
C LYS A 82 -9.77 -19.80 17.24
N ASN A 83 -11.06 -19.65 17.53
CA ASN A 83 -11.95 -18.72 16.84
C ASN A 83 -11.67 -17.28 17.27
N LEU A 84 -11.36 -17.05 18.54
CA LEU A 84 -10.88 -15.78 19.06
C LEU A 84 -9.50 -15.42 18.47
N GLU A 85 -8.59 -16.40 18.39
CA GLU A 85 -7.28 -16.23 17.76
C GLU A 85 -7.42 -15.98 16.25
N LYS A 86 -8.31 -16.67 15.55
CA LYS A 86 -8.64 -16.37 14.14
C LYS A 86 -9.24 -14.99 13.98
N PHE A 87 -10.16 -14.59 14.86
CA PHE A 87 -10.77 -13.26 14.83
C PHE A 87 -9.71 -12.17 15.01
N TRP A 88 -8.84 -12.30 16.02
CA TRP A 88 -7.73 -11.36 16.23
C TRP A 88 -6.71 -11.38 15.08
N LYS A 89 -6.41 -12.52 14.46
CA LYS A 89 -5.56 -12.59 13.27
C LYS A 89 -6.18 -11.97 12.02
N VAL A 90 -7.51 -11.95 11.92
CA VAL A 90 -8.25 -11.36 10.79
C VAL A 90 -8.47 -9.85 10.99
N GLU A 91 -8.70 -9.42 12.22
CA GLU A 91 -8.85 -8.00 12.57
C GLU A 91 -7.52 -7.29 12.86
N GLU A 92 -6.44 -8.03 13.13
CA GLU A 92 -5.08 -7.49 13.11
C GLU A 92 -4.76 -7.00 11.70
N VAL A 93 -4.78 -5.69 11.54
CA VAL A 93 -4.08 -5.04 10.44
C VAL A 93 -2.59 -5.27 10.68
N ALA A 94 -2.04 -6.32 10.07
CA ALA A 94 -0.62 -6.59 10.15
C ALA A 94 0.15 -5.36 9.67
N GLU A 95 0.87 -4.69 10.58
CA GLU A 95 1.89 -3.75 10.14
C GLU A 95 2.92 -4.54 9.32
N PRO A 96 3.32 -4.08 8.12
CA PRO A 96 4.34 -4.76 7.34
C PRO A 96 5.71 -4.56 8.02
N ILE A 97 6.01 -5.37 9.04
CA ILE A 97 7.18 -5.26 9.93
C ILE A 97 8.52 -5.40 9.19
N VAL A 98 8.57 -5.97 7.98
CA VAL A 98 9.82 -6.11 7.22
C VAL A 98 10.25 -4.82 6.51
N LYS A 99 9.38 -3.80 6.40
CA LYS A 99 9.68 -2.54 5.67
C LYS A 99 10.11 -1.35 6.56
N ASN A 100 10.20 -1.52 7.88
CA ASN A 100 10.38 -0.38 8.78
C ASN A 100 11.81 0.18 8.81
N LYS A 101 12.87 -0.66 8.81
CA LYS A 101 14.26 -0.16 8.94
C LYS A 101 14.72 0.71 7.76
N GLU A 102 14.52 0.26 6.51
CA GLU A 102 14.89 1.04 5.33
C GLU A 102 14.11 2.35 5.24
N ARG A 103 12.83 2.31 5.62
CA ARG A 103 11.98 3.51 5.68
C ARG A 103 12.50 4.50 6.72
N LEU A 104 12.79 4.04 7.94
CA LEU A 104 13.34 4.89 9.00
C LEU A 104 14.66 5.55 8.58
N ILE A 105 15.57 4.78 7.96
CA ILE A 105 16.82 5.32 7.41
C ILE A 105 16.53 6.43 6.39
N CYS A 106 15.56 6.21 5.49
CA CYS A 106 15.21 7.21 4.49
C CYS A 106 14.53 8.45 5.11
N GLU A 107 13.69 8.27 6.13
CA GLU A 107 13.02 9.37 6.83
C GLU A 107 14.03 10.25 7.58
N GLU A 108 14.95 9.63 8.31
CA GLU A 108 16.06 10.32 8.98
C GLU A 108 16.98 11.01 7.97
N HIS A 109 17.37 10.31 6.90
CA HIS A 109 18.18 10.87 5.83
C HIS A 109 17.50 12.09 5.19
N TYR A 110 16.21 11.99 4.87
CA TYR A 110 15.45 13.09 4.30
C TYR A 110 15.41 14.28 5.28
N ALA A 111 15.06 14.03 6.55
CA ALA A 111 15.00 15.07 7.58
C ALA A 111 16.32 15.84 7.70
N ASN A 112 17.45 15.14 7.66
CA ASN A 112 18.78 15.74 7.84
C ASN A 112 19.35 16.41 6.58
N THR A 113 18.90 16.02 5.38
CA THR A 113 19.56 16.44 4.12
C THR A 113 18.70 17.31 3.21
N HIS A 114 17.39 17.40 3.47
CA HIS A 114 16.52 18.28 2.70
C HIS A 114 16.61 19.72 3.19
N PHE A 115 16.41 20.67 2.29
CA PHE A 115 16.28 22.08 2.62
C PHE A 115 15.46 22.80 1.54
N ARG A 116 15.01 24.01 1.85
CA ARG A 116 14.19 24.82 0.95
C ARG A 116 14.97 26.04 0.48
N THR A 117 14.94 26.33 -0.82
CA THR A 117 15.55 27.53 -1.38
C THR A 117 14.74 28.77 -1.02
N LYS A 118 15.33 29.96 -1.20
CA LYS A 118 14.65 31.25 -0.98
C LYS A 118 13.42 31.41 -1.87
N GLU A 119 13.43 30.79 -3.05
CA GLU A 119 12.33 30.76 -4.03
C GLU A 119 11.29 29.68 -3.70
N GLY A 120 11.42 28.99 -2.57
CA GLY A 120 10.44 28.01 -2.10
C GLY A 120 10.54 26.62 -2.72
N LYS A 121 11.60 26.31 -3.49
CA LYS A 121 11.83 24.96 -4.04
C LYS A 121 12.53 24.06 -3.02
N TYR A 122 12.15 22.79 -2.95
CA TYR A 122 12.87 21.82 -2.13
C TYR A 122 14.10 21.30 -2.87
N ILE A 123 15.21 21.21 -2.15
CA ILE A 123 16.39 20.46 -2.53
C ILE A 123 16.46 19.21 -1.64
N VAL A 124 16.59 18.05 -2.28
CA VAL A 124 16.66 16.75 -1.60
C VAL A 124 17.91 16.00 -2.02
N SER A 125 18.35 15.07 -1.18
CA SER A 125 19.47 14.18 -1.47
C SER A 125 18.95 12.75 -1.69
N MET A 126 19.56 12.02 -2.62
CA MET A 126 19.26 10.61 -2.85
C MET A 126 19.74 9.79 -1.64
N PRO A 127 18.90 8.93 -1.05
CA PRO A 127 19.29 8.04 0.03
C PRO A 127 20.12 6.86 -0.53
N LEU A 128 21.43 6.88 -0.28
CA LEU A 128 22.35 5.87 -0.80
C LEU A 128 22.64 4.78 0.24
N LYS A 129 22.63 3.51 -0.21
CA LYS A 129 23.00 2.30 0.53
C LYS A 129 24.51 2.11 0.63
N LYS A 130 25.23 2.58 -0.39
CA LYS A 130 26.68 2.41 -0.54
C LYS A 130 27.28 3.72 -1.03
N GLU A 131 28.56 3.91 -0.74
CA GLU A 131 29.32 5.04 -1.28
C GLU A 131 29.35 4.98 -2.82
N PRO A 132 29.05 6.09 -3.52
CA PRO A 132 29.10 6.17 -4.97
C PRO A 132 30.41 5.73 -5.63
N SER A 133 31.52 5.71 -4.90
CA SER A 133 32.82 5.23 -5.38
C SER A 133 32.83 3.76 -5.82
N CYS A 134 31.81 2.97 -5.43
CA CYS A 134 31.66 1.61 -5.93
C CYS A 134 31.11 1.51 -7.35
N LEU A 135 30.60 2.60 -7.94
CA LEU A 135 30.11 2.61 -9.32
C LEU A 135 31.27 2.55 -10.31
N GLY A 136 31.12 1.70 -11.33
CA GLY A 136 32.03 1.66 -12.47
C GLY A 136 31.74 2.74 -13.52
N ASN A 137 32.44 2.69 -14.65
CA ASN A 137 32.21 3.61 -15.76
C ASN A 137 30.94 3.23 -16.53
N SER A 138 30.02 4.20 -16.70
CA SER A 138 28.78 4.05 -17.49
C SER A 138 28.76 4.85 -18.79
N LYS A 139 29.76 5.72 -19.03
CA LYS A 139 29.79 6.67 -20.15
C LYS A 139 29.78 5.97 -21.51
N ASN A 140 30.63 4.96 -21.68
CA ASN A 140 30.72 4.18 -22.92
C ASN A 140 29.40 3.44 -23.23
N ILE A 141 28.71 2.97 -22.20
CA ILE A 141 27.41 2.30 -22.33
C ILE A 141 26.34 3.32 -22.76
N ALA A 142 26.33 4.50 -22.14
CA ALA A 142 25.43 5.59 -22.52
C ALA A 142 25.64 6.06 -23.96
N LEU A 143 26.89 6.22 -24.41
CA LEU A 143 27.23 6.57 -25.79
C LEU A 143 26.78 5.51 -26.80
N LYS A 144 27.01 4.21 -26.52
CA LYS A 144 26.51 3.11 -27.38
C LYS A 144 24.98 3.10 -27.48
N ARG A 145 24.29 3.37 -26.37
CA ARG A 145 22.83 3.48 -26.35
C ARG A 145 22.33 4.72 -27.08
N LEU A 146 23.04 5.83 -27.00
CA LEU A 146 22.75 7.04 -27.78
C LEU A 146 22.88 6.78 -29.29
N GLY A 147 23.94 6.09 -29.74
CA GLY A 147 24.06 5.70 -31.16
C GLY A 147 22.92 4.78 -31.61
N SER A 148 22.50 3.84 -30.77
CA SER A 148 21.34 2.99 -31.03
C SER A 148 20.03 3.78 -31.12
N LEU A 149 19.88 4.81 -30.27
CA LEU A 149 18.74 5.72 -30.31
C LEU A 149 18.73 6.53 -31.60
N TRP A 150 19.89 7.01 -32.07
CA TRP A 150 20.02 7.73 -33.33
C TRP A 150 19.59 6.91 -34.55
N ASN A 151 19.89 5.61 -34.59
CA ASN A 151 19.38 4.72 -35.65
C ASN A 151 17.85 4.74 -35.77
N ARG A 152 17.14 4.96 -34.65
CA ARG A 152 15.68 5.12 -34.65
C ARG A 152 15.27 6.55 -35.03
N LEU A 153 15.93 7.55 -34.45
CA LEU A 153 15.64 8.96 -34.71
C LEU A 153 15.82 9.33 -36.20
N ALA A 154 16.85 8.78 -36.86
CA ALA A 154 17.13 9.02 -38.27
C ALA A 154 16.06 8.44 -39.22
N ARG A 155 15.25 7.48 -38.75
CA ARG A 155 14.18 6.85 -39.55
C ARG A 155 12.82 7.52 -39.37
N ASP A 156 12.65 8.34 -38.34
CA ASP A 156 11.36 8.94 -37.98
C ASP A 156 11.58 10.39 -37.55
N GLU A 157 11.40 11.30 -38.51
CA GLU A 157 11.60 12.74 -38.33
C GLU A 157 10.66 13.33 -37.27
N ASN A 158 9.42 12.84 -37.19
CA ASN A 158 8.46 13.30 -36.19
C ASN A 158 8.90 12.88 -34.78
N TYR A 159 9.34 11.63 -34.61
CA TYR A 159 9.88 11.15 -33.34
C TYR A 159 11.15 11.92 -32.93
N LEU A 160 12.03 12.23 -33.89
CA LEU A 160 13.21 13.08 -33.66
C LEU A 160 12.83 14.49 -33.18
N ASN A 161 11.90 15.15 -33.87
CA ASN A 161 11.48 16.50 -33.51
C ASN A 161 10.85 16.56 -32.11
N LEU A 162 9.99 15.59 -31.78
CA LEU A 162 9.43 15.47 -30.43
C LEU A 162 10.50 15.22 -29.36
N TYR A 163 11.56 14.46 -29.69
CA TYR A 163 12.65 14.18 -28.76
C TYR A 163 13.49 15.41 -28.47
N ARG A 164 13.85 16.16 -29.52
CA ARG A 164 14.56 17.44 -29.44
C ARG A 164 13.75 18.46 -28.64
N GLU A 165 12.47 18.62 -28.97
CA GLU A 165 11.57 19.53 -28.26
C GLU A 165 11.50 19.19 -26.78
N PHE A 166 11.33 17.91 -26.43
CA PHE A 166 11.31 17.46 -25.04
C PHE A 166 12.58 17.86 -24.29
N LEU A 167 13.76 17.60 -24.85
CA LEU A 167 15.03 17.90 -24.17
C LEU A 167 15.32 19.40 -24.11
N ARG A 168 15.05 20.16 -25.18
CA ARG A 168 15.14 21.63 -25.15
C ARG A 168 14.26 22.23 -24.07
N ASP A 169 13.02 21.75 -23.95
CA ASP A 169 12.11 22.18 -22.89
C ASP A 169 12.63 21.79 -21.50
N TYR A 170 13.20 20.59 -21.37
CA TYR A 170 13.79 20.10 -20.12
C TYR A 170 14.95 21.01 -19.66
N GLU A 171 15.82 21.42 -20.58
CA GLU A 171 16.90 22.37 -20.32
C GLU A 171 16.37 23.78 -20.04
N ARG A 172 15.47 24.31 -20.87
CA ARG A 172 14.89 25.66 -20.72
C ARG A 172 14.20 25.84 -19.37
N LEU A 173 13.54 24.80 -18.86
CA LEU A 173 12.89 24.79 -17.55
C LEU A 173 13.88 24.61 -16.37
N GLY A 174 15.18 24.47 -16.67
CA GLY A 174 16.24 24.28 -15.68
C GLY A 174 16.23 22.90 -15.04
N HIS A 175 15.62 21.90 -15.67
CA HIS A 175 15.59 20.52 -15.17
C HIS A 175 16.88 19.76 -15.53
N MET A 176 17.62 20.22 -16.52
CA MET A 176 18.99 19.80 -16.80
C MET A 176 19.87 20.98 -17.19
N LYS A 177 21.19 20.80 -17.13
CA LYS A 177 22.19 21.79 -17.55
C LYS A 177 23.33 21.12 -18.29
N GLU A 178 23.81 21.76 -19.35
CA GLU A 178 25.04 21.33 -20.04
C GLU A 178 26.24 21.43 -19.09
N VAL A 179 27.08 20.40 -19.08
CA VAL A 179 28.32 20.35 -18.31
C VAL A 179 29.45 20.87 -19.20
N THR A 180 29.99 22.04 -18.87
CA THR A 180 31.08 22.69 -19.63
C THR A 180 32.45 22.51 -19.00
N ASN A 181 32.55 21.79 -17.88
CA ASN A 181 33.83 21.59 -17.19
C ASN A 181 34.74 20.66 -17.99
N GLU A 182 36.00 21.08 -18.16
CA GLU A 182 37.02 20.30 -18.86
C GLU A 182 37.43 19.03 -18.09
N THR A 183 37.39 19.09 -16.76
CA THR A 183 37.72 17.96 -15.89
C THR A 183 36.49 17.20 -15.45
N GLU A 184 36.47 15.90 -15.78
CA GLU A 184 35.44 14.97 -15.34
C GLU A 184 35.65 14.63 -13.86
N PRO A 185 34.62 14.74 -13.01
CA PRO A 185 34.72 14.33 -11.61
C PRO A 185 35.05 12.84 -11.49
N GLU A 186 35.72 12.47 -10.40
CA GLU A 186 36.10 11.08 -10.11
C GLU A 186 34.87 10.16 -10.06
N ILE A 187 33.75 10.64 -9.50
CA ILE A 187 32.53 9.86 -9.37
C ILE A 187 31.44 10.43 -10.27
N THR A 188 31.07 9.68 -11.29
CA THR A 188 29.99 10.03 -12.22
C THR A 188 29.17 8.80 -12.60
N TYR A 189 27.90 9.03 -12.93
CA TYR A 189 27.04 8.01 -13.51
C TYR A 189 26.24 8.59 -14.68
N TYR A 190 26.34 7.93 -15.83
CA TYR A 190 25.66 8.28 -17.06
C TYR A 190 24.44 7.38 -17.25
N ALA A 191 23.26 7.94 -16.99
CA ALA A 191 22.00 7.28 -17.27
C ALA A 191 21.79 7.16 -18.79
N THR A 192 21.36 5.98 -19.22
CA THR A 192 20.86 5.81 -20.59
C THR A 192 19.46 6.41 -20.68
N HIS A 193 18.98 6.74 -21.87
CA HIS A 193 17.61 7.24 -22.02
C HIS A 193 16.95 6.78 -23.30
N TYR A 194 15.62 6.71 -23.27
CA TYR A 194 14.81 6.32 -24.42
C TYR A 194 13.44 7.01 -24.37
N GLY A 195 12.83 7.18 -25.53
CA GLY A 195 11.53 7.85 -25.66
C GLY A 195 10.39 6.84 -25.68
N ILE A 196 9.36 7.11 -24.88
CA ILE A 196 8.07 6.42 -24.94
C ILE A 196 7.11 7.30 -25.73
N TYR A 197 6.85 6.90 -26.97
CA TYR A 197 5.90 7.57 -27.86
C TYR A 197 4.49 7.03 -27.62
N ARG A 198 3.52 7.93 -27.37
CA ARG A 198 2.11 7.62 -27.14
C ARG A 198 1.26 8.59 -27.96
N PRO A 199 0.99 8.29 -29.24
CA PRO A 199 0.29 9.21 -30.15
C PRO A 199 -1.13 9.55 -29.67
N GLU A 200 -1.77 8.62 -28.97
CA GLU A 200 -3.10 8.75 -28.35
C GLU A 200 -3.19 9.92 -27.34
N LYS A 201 -2.07 10.39 -26.79
CA LYS A 201 -2.06 11.50 -25.83
C LYS A 201 -2.03 12.84 -26.53
N SER A 202 -3.06 13.66 -26.29
CA SER A 202 -3.18 15.00 -26.88
C SER A 202 -2.07 15.97 -26.46
N THR A 203 -1.63 15.93 -25.20
CA THR A 203 -0.73 16.95 -24.61
C THR A 203 0.73 16.54 -24.47
N THR A 204 1.05 15.25 -24.43
CA THR A 204 2.44 14.77 -24.26
C THR A 204 2.64 13.50 -25.06
N LYS A 205 2.82 13.66 -26.37
CA LYS A 205 2.99 12.57 -27.33
C LYS A 205 4.29 11.79 -27.11
N LEU A 206 5.32 12.42 -26.54
CA LEU A 206 6.59 11.77 -26.22
C LEU A 206 7.02 12.07 -24.77
N LYS A 207 7.49 11.05 -24.06
CA LYS A 207 8.22 11.21 -22.79
C LYS A 207 9.57 10.51 -22.86
N VAL A 208 10.65 11.22 -22.54
CA VAL A 208 11.97 10.59 -22.39
C VAL A 208 12.10 9.98 -21.00
N VAL A 209 12.46 8.71 -20.92
CA VAL A 209 12.74 8.00 -19.67
C VAL A 209 14.25 7.88 -19.50
N PHE A 210 14.72 8.26 -18.32
CA PHE A 210 16.11 8.11 -17.91
C PHE A 210 16.25 6.80 -17.13
N ASN A 211 17.12 5.90 -17.60
CA ASN A 211 17.26 4.56 -17.05
C ASN A 211 18.53 4.46 -16.18
N CYS A 212 18.31 4.59 -14.88
CA CYS A 212 19.33 4.46 -13.84
C CYS A 212 19.55 3.02 -13.35
N SER A 213 18.90 2.03 -13.97
CA SER A 213 19.17 0.59 -13.76
C SER A 213 20.19 0.03 -14.76
N SER A 214 20.76 0.89 -15.62
CA SER A 214 21.81 0.45 -16.55
C SER A 214 23.06 0.10 -15.74
N LEU A 215 23.55 -1.13 -15.90
CA LEU A 215 24.79 -1.56 -15.26
C LEU A 215 25.96 -0.73 -15.79
N THR A 216 26.91 -0.42 -14.91
CA THR A 216 28.23 0.08 -15.28
C THR A 216 29.12 -1.08 -15.74
N ASP A 217 30.35 -0.79 -16.17
CA ASP A 217 31.34 -1.80 -16.57
C ASP A 217 31.69 -2.82 -15.47
N ASN A 218 31.53 -2.45 -14.19
CA ASN A 218 31.73 -3.35 -13.05
C ASN A 218 30.45 -4.09 -12.60
N GLY A 219 29.35 -3.93 -13.33
CA GLY A 219 28.10 -4.66 -13.08
C GLY A 219 27.18 -4.05 -12.01
N ILE A 220 27.46 -2.84 -11.52
CA ILE A 220 26.62 -2.14 -10.53
C ILE A 220 25.89 -0.96 -11.21
N SER A 221 24.60 -0.77 -10.93
CA SER A 221 23.83 0.39 -11.37
C SER A 221 23.61 1.42 -10.25
N LEU A 222 23.21 2.64 -10.62
CA LEU A 222 22.85 3.68 -9.66
C LEU A 222 21.66 3.25 -8.77
N ASN A 223 20.74 2.45 -9.32
CA ASN A 223 19.59 1.97 -8.57
C ASN A 223 19.97 0.89 -7.54
N ASP A 224 21.01 0.10 -7.77
CA ASP A 224 21.49 -0.92 -6.82
C ASP A 224 22.07 -0.31 -5.54
N ILE A 225 22.58 0.92 -5.63
CA ILE A 225 23.16 1.65 -4.50
C ILE A 225 22.18 2.61 -3.82
N GLN A 226 20.90 2.62 -4.20
CA GLN A 226 19.88 3.48 -3.60
C GLN A 226 18.93 2.71 -2.69
N TYR A 227 18.50 3.35 -1.61
CA TYR A 227 17.29 2.96 -0.92
C TYR A 227 16.06 3.36 -1.72
N ASN A 228 15.04 2.51 -1.71
CA ASN A 228 13.73 2.81 -2.29
C ASN A 228 12.96 3.78 -1.38
N GLY A 229 13.17 3.69 -0.06
CA GLY A 229 12.45 4.48 0.94
C GLY A 229 11.04 3.95 1.26
N GLY A 230 10.58 2.96 0.50
CA GLY A 230 9.31 2.28 0.74
C GLY A 230 8.10 3.07 0.25
N VAL A 231 6.91 2.52 0.53
CA VAL A 231 5.64 3.14 0.14
C VAL A 231 5.22 4.10 1.25
N ILE A 232 5.16 5.39 0.95
CA ILE A 232 4.58 6.41 1.85
C ILE A 232 3.07 6.50 1.66
N GLN A 233 2.58 6.25 0.44
CA GLN A 233 1.16 6.29 0.12
C GLN A 233 0.35 5.40 1.05
N GLU A 234 -0.65 6.01 1.65
CA GLU A 234 -1.69 5.30 2.36
C GLU A 234 -2.42 4.35 1.43
N ASP A 235 -2.94 3.28 2.02
CA ASP A 235 -3.69 2.28 1.28
C ASP A 235 -4.84 2.92 0.49
N LEU A 236 -5.01 2.48 -0.77
CA LEU A 236 -5.97 3.08 -1.70
C LEU A 236 -7.40 2.95 -1.16
N TYR A 237 -7.72 1.85 -0.47
CA TYR A 237 -9.04 1.66 0.12
C TYR A 237 -9.30 2.67 1.24
N ALA A 238 -8.30 2.93 2.10
CA ALA A 238 -8.38 3.98 3.11
C ALA A 238 -8.54 5.38 2.47
N GLN A 239 -7.83 5.67 1.39
CA GLN A 239 -7.99 6.91 0.63
C GLN A 239 -9.40 7.05 0.05
N MET A 240 -9.96 5.98 -0.52
CA MET A 240 -11.31 5.98 -1.09
C MET A 240 -12.41 6.16 -0.04
N ILE A 241 -12.25 5.56 1.16
CA ILE A 241 -13.20 5.77 2.27
C ILE A 241 -13.19 7.25 2.68
N ARG A 242 -12.02 7.82 2.96
CA ARG A 242 -11.91 9.24 3.34
C ARG A 242 -12.45 10.18 2.28
N PHE A 243 -12.20 9.87 1.01
CA PHE A 243 -12.73 10.66 -0.10
C PHE A 243 -14.27 10.66 -0.13
N ARG A 244 -14.91 9.59 0.34
CA ARG A 244 -16.37 9.46 0.44
C ARG A 244 -16.96 9.98 1.75
N THR A 245 -16.15 10.24 2.78
CA THR A 245 -16.61 10.73 4.09
C THR A 245 -17.16 12.16 4.02
N TYR A 246 -16.65 12.98 3.10
CA TYR A 246 -17.01 14.40 3.00
C TYR A 246 -17.91 14.66 1.79
N THR A 247 -18.86 15.58 1.92
CA THR A 247 -19.82 15.96 0.87
C THR A 247 -19.15 16.57 -0.37
N TYR A 248 -18.03 17.27 -0.17
CA TYR A 248 -17.29 17.94 -1.24
C TYR A 248 -15.84 17.48 -1.21
N ALA A 249 -15.30 17.19 -2.39
CA ALA A 249 -13.91 16.78 -2.56
C ALA A 249 -13.25 17.61 -3.66
N PHE A 250 -12.03 18.07 -3.40
CA PHE A 250 -11.22 18.79 -4.36
C PHE A 250 -10.12 17.88 -4.89
N THR A 251 -9.97 17.84 -6.21
CA THR A 251 -8.91 17.08 -6.88
C THR A 251 -8.05 18.02 -7.69
N ALA A 252 -6.73 17.90 -7.57
CA ALA A 252 -5.77 18.66 -8.35
C ALA A 252 -4.67 17.73 -8.87
N ASP A 253 -4.19 17.98 -10.08
CA ASP A 253 -3.04 17.29 -10.66
C ASP A 253 -1.78 18.16 -10.54
N ILE A 254 -0.72 17.62 -9.94
CA ILE A 254 0.56 18.33 -9.80
C ILE A 254 1.38 18.09 -11.07
N LYS A 255 1.26 19.03 -12.01
CA LYS A 255 2.03 19.01 -13.25
C LYS A 255 3.52 18.88 -12.96
N MET A 256 4.15 17.85 -13.54
CA MET A 256 5.60 17.61 -13.46
C MET A 256 6.15 17.52 -12.02
N MET A 257 5.38 16.98 -11.06
CA MET A 257 5.72 16.90 -9.63
C MET A 257 7.21 16.61 -9.33
N TYR A 258 7.78 15.54 -9.91
CA TYR A 258 9.20 15.19 -9.71
C TYR A 258 10.16 16.32 -10.09
N ARG A 259 9.90 17.00 -11.21
CA ARG A 259 10.77 18.04 -11.78
C ARG A 259 10.71 19.37 -11.00
N THR A 260 9.75 19.50 -10.09
CA THR A 260 9.65 20.66 -9.19
C THR A 260 10.63 20.55 -8.01
N ILE A 261 11.14 19.35 -7.75
CA ILE A 261 12.04 19.05 -6.64
C ILE A 261 13.47 18.98 -7.18
N LEU A 262 14.37 19.75 -6.59
CA LEU A 262 15.77 19.83 -7.00
C LEU A 262 16.59 18.72 -6.32
N ILE A 263 17.58 18.20 -7.02
CA ILE A 263 18.60 17.30 -6.44
C ILE A 263 19.77 18.14 -5.92
N ASN A 264 20.28 17.73 -4.76
CA ASN A 264 21.47 18.29 -4.14
C ASN A 264 22.63 18.37 -5.17
N PRO A 265 23.23 19.56 -5.39
CA PRO A 265 24.31 19.74 -6.35
C PRO A 265 25.43 18.71 -6.26
N LYS A 266 25.76 18.25 -5.04
CA LYS A 266 26.82 17.25 -4.80
C LYS A 266 26.54 15.88 -5.46
N GLN A 267 25.28 15.56 -5.72
CA GLN A 267 24.85 14.28 -6.27
C GLN A 267 24.41 14.34 -7.74
N ARG A 268 24.41 15.53 -8.37
CA ARG A 268 23.99 15.67 -9.78
C ARG A 268 24.88 14.94 -10.77
N ASN A 269 26.16 14.76 -10.43
CA ASN A 269 27.09 13.95 -11.21
C ASN A 269 26.68 12.47 -11.32
N LEU A 270 25.80 12.00 -10.43
CA LEU A 270 25.21 10.66 -10.51
C LEU A 270 24.00 10.60 -11.45
N GLN A 271 23.55 11.74 -11.99
CA GLN A 271 22.42 11.83 -12.91
C GLN A 271 22.86 12.55 -14.20
N ARG A 272 23.94 12.08 -14.82
CA ARG A 272 24.39 12.61 -16.11
C ARG A 272 23.74 11.88 -17.28
N ILE A 273 23.60 12.56 -18.40
CA ILE A 273 23.20 11.97 -19.68
C ILE A 273 24.10 12.48 -20.81
N VAL A 274 24.07 11.80 -21.94
CA VAL A 274 24.73 12.24 -23.17
C VAL A 274 23.68 12.50 -24.24
N TRP A 275 23.76 13.67 -24.89
CA TRP A 275 22.83 14.05 -25.96
C TRP A 275 23.54 14.91 -27.00
N CYS A 276 23.15 14.80 -28.26
CA CYS A 276 23.52 15.75 -29.31
C CYS A 276 22.26 16.13 -30.09
N GLU A 277 22.24 17.34 -30.64
CA GLU A 277 21.07 17.81 -31.36
C GLU A 277 21.04 17.23 -32.78
N SER A 278 22.20 16.90 -33.34
CA SER A 278 22.38 16.30 -34.66
C SER A 278 23.31 15.10 -34.59
N GLU A 279 23.12 14.13 -35.50
CA GLU A 279 23.97 12.95 -35.63
C GLU A 279 25.43 13.31 -35.96
N ARG A 280 25.64 14.46 -36.63
CA ARG A 280 26.98 14.95 -37.01
C ARG A 280 27.68 15.71 -35.90
N GLU A 281 26.99 16.05 -34.82
CA GLU A 281 27.55 16.78 -33.70
C GLU A 281 28.14 15.81 -32.67
N SER A 282 29.23 16.24 -32.02
CA SER A 282 29.77 15.51 -30.88
C SER A 282 28.76 15.48 -29.73
N PRO A 283 28.52 14.32 -29.10
CA PRO A 283 27.66 14.23 -27.91
C PRO A 283 28.11 15.17 -26.80
N LYS A 284 27.19 16.00 -26.33
CA LYS A 284 27.34 16.86 -25.16
C LYS A 284 26.90 16.13 -23.91
N ILE A 285 27.41 16.58 -22.76
CA ILE A 285 27.08 16.01 -21.45
C ILE A 285 26.14 16.96 -20.73
N TYR A 286 25.08 16.41 -20.15
CA TYR A 286 24.13 17.16 -19.34
C TYR A 286 24.01 16.53 -17.94
N GLU A 287 23.86 17.37 -16.92
CA GLU A 287 23.47 16.95 -15.57
C GLU A 287 21.98 17.21 -15.33
N LEU A 288 21.26 16.22 -14.82
CA LEU A 288 19.88 16.40 -14.40
C LEU A 288 19.86 17.07 -13.02
N SER A 289 19.14 18.18 -12.92
CA SER A 289 19.10 19.04 -11.73
C SER A 289 17.94 18.72 -10.78
N THR A 290 17.00 17.87 -11.21
CA THR A 290 15.74 17.61 -10.50
C THR A 290 15.55 16.13 -10.22
N VAL A 291 14.65 15.80 -9.29
CA VAL A 291 14.28 14.40 -9.05
C VAL A 291 13.77 13.83 -10.37
N THR A 292 14.46 12.81 -10.86
CA THR A 292 14.20 12.25 -12.18
C THR A 292 13.53 10.89 -12.02
N TYR A 293 12.40 10.70 -12.72
CA TYR A 293 11.77 9.38 -12.79
C TYR A 293 12.70 8.40 -13.51
N GLY A 294 12.97 7.27 -12.86
CA GLY A 294 14.00 6.32 -13.30
C GLY A 294 14.97 5.93 -12.21
N THR A 295 15.13 6.79 -11.19
CA THR A 295 15.81 6.41 -9.95
C THR A 295 14.84 5.68 -9.00
N VAL A 296 15.35 4.70 -8.27
CA VAL A 296 14.55 3.90 -7.31
C VAL A 296 13.97 4.76 -6.19
N SER A 297 14.69 5.78 -5.72
CA SER A 297 14.24 6.66 -4.64
C SER A 297 13.27 7.78 -5.06
N ALA A 298 13.09 8.03 -6.36
CA ALA A 298 12.29 9.17 -6.85
C ALA A 298 10.84 9.21 -6.31
N PRO A 299 10.08 8.09 -6.30
CA PRO A 299 8.71 8.08 -5.76
C PRO A 299 8.67 8.49 -4.29
N TYR A 300 9.56 7.91 -3.46
CA TYR A 300 9.66 8.23 -2.04
C TYR A 300 9.98 9.71 -1.83
N LEU A 301 11.02 10.22 -2.50
CA LEU A 301 11.43 11.62 -2.37
C LEU A 301 10.30 12.57 -2.73
N ALA A 302 9.60 12.32 -3.83
CA ALA A 302 8.51 13.18 -4.26
C ALA A 302 7.34 13.18 -3.27
N GLN A 303 6.92 12.00 -2.80
CA GLN A 303 5.83 11.88 -1.83
C GLN A 303 6.21 12.51 -0.48
N LYS A 304 7.42 12.26 0.02
CA LYS A 304 7.89 12.84 1.28
C LYS A 304 7.97 14.36 1.21
N THR A 305 8.45 14.91 0.10
CA THR A 305 8.45 16.36 -0.12
C THR A 305 7.05 16.94 -0.14
N LEU A 306 6.08 16.26 -0.73
CA LEU A 306 4.69 16.71 -0.71
C LEU A 306 4.12 16.71 0.72
N THR A 307 4.36 15.65 1.50
CA THR A 307 3.98 15.60 2.91
C THR A 307 4.66 16.71 3.72
N GLN A 308 5.96 16.95 3.49
CA GLN A 308 6.69 18.04 4.15
C GLN A 308 6.09 19.40 3.82
N LEU A 309 5.69 19.62 2.56
CA LEU A 309 5.04 20.85 2.14
C LEU A 309 3.70 21.06 2.89
N SER A 310 2.91 20.00 3.11
CA SER A 310 1.66 20.10 3.87
C SER A 310 1.82 20.36 5.36
N MET A 311 2.99 20.04 5.94
CA MET A 311 3.28 20.27 7.37
C MET A 311 3.79 21.68 7.66
N CYS A 312 4.33 22.36 6.65
CA CYS A 312 4.87 23.72 6.76
C CYS A 312 3.89 24.81 6.27
N GLY A 313 2.63 24.44 6.02
CA GLY A 313 1.54 25.33 5.59
C GLY A 313 0.67 25.79 6.74
#